data_AF-A0AB38B2X4-F1
#
_entry.id   AF-A0AB38B2X4-F1
#
_cell.length_a   1.000
_cell.length_b   1.000
_cell.length_c   1.000
_cell.angle_alpha   90.00
_cell.angle_beta   90.00
_cell.angle_gamma   90.00
#
_symmetry.space_group_name_H-M   'P 1'
#
loop_
_entity.id
_entity.type
_entity.pdbx_description
1 polymer ?
#
loop_
_entity_poly.entity_id
_entity_poly.type
_entity_poly.pdbx_seq_one_letter_code
_entity_poly.pdbx_strand_id
1 'polypeptide(L)'
;MTDRFIEVSLDKRGVSCTAKLLDDRAPITCNAVWDALPLGGDVYHAKYARNEIYALLAPFAPEEPPLENPTITPIPGDLCYFTFTDTQLGTKSYGYETQAKHQGRATVVDLALFYERNNLLINGDAGWVPGIVWGSVVDGLDRMADACQDLWRAGALGETLNFRRA
;
A
#
# COMPACT_ATOMS: atom_id res chain seq x y z
N MET A 1 9.38 8.68 -22.34
CA MET A 1 9.09 7.29 -21.93
C MET A 1 7.60 7.08 -22.04
N THR A 2 7.14 5.90 -22.41
CA THR A 2 5.70 5.58 -22.49
C THR A 2 5.15 5.42 -21.09
N ASP A 3 3.99 6.02 -20.81
CA ASP A 3 3.34 5.89 -19.51
C ASP A 3 3.03 4.41 -19.19
N ARG A 4 3.35 3.96 -17.98
CA ARG A 4 3.05 2.62 -17.47
C ARG A 4 1.85 2.67 -16.53
N PHE A 5 0.99 1.65 -16.63
CA PHE A 5 -0.23 1.55 -15.84
C PHE A 5 -0.34 0.18 -15.19
N ILE A 6 -0.99 0.15 -14.03
CA ILE A 6 -1.31 -1.08 -13.30
C ILE A 6 -2.78 -1.10 -12.93
N GLU A 7 -3.30 -2.32 -12.79
CA GLU A 7 -4.55 -2.58 -12.10
C GLU A 7 -4.27 -2.80 -10.60
N VAL A 8 -5.11 -2.18 -9.76
CA VAL A 8 -5.19 -2.44 -8.32
C VAL A 8 -6.56 -3.00 -8.00
N SER A 9 -6.65 -4.16 -7.35
CA SER A 9 -7.92 -4.87 -7.14
C SER A 9 -8.14 -5.40 -5.72
N LEU A 10 -9.41 -5.41 -5.31
CA LEU A 10 -9.95 -6.17 -4.18
C LEU A 10 -10.72 -7.38 -4.75
N ASP A 11 -10.07 -8.55 -4.78
CA ASP A 11 -10.51 -9.67 -5.61
C ASP A 11 -11.85 -10.29 -5.15
N LYS A 12 -12.09 -10.44 -3.84
CA LYS A 12 -13.35 -11.00 -3.31
C LYS A 12 -14.52 -10.04 -3.53
N ARG A 13 -14.29 -8.73 -3.45
CA ARG A 13 -15.28 -7.69 -3.80
C ARG A 13 -15.47 -7.52 -5.31
N GLY A 14 -14.53 -7.98 -6.12
CA GLY A 14 -14.58 -7.84 -7.57
C GLY A 14 -14.46 -6.38 -8.04
N VAL A 15 -13.73 -5.55 -7.29
CA VAL A 15 -13.54 -4.12 -7.59
C VAL A 15 -12.09 -3.88 -7.96
N SER A 16 -11.85 -3.12 -9.04
CA SER A 16 -10.51 -2.71 -9.45
C SER A 16 -10.46 -1.24 -9.90
N CYS A 17 -9.30 -0.61 -9.78
CA CYS A 17 -9.00 0.72 -10.32
C CYS A 17 -7.69 0.66 -11.11
N THR A 18 -7.45 1.67 -11.96
CA THR A 18 -6.22 1.78 -12.75
C THR A 18 -5.36 2.90 -12.19
N ALA A 19 -4.08 2.63 -11.97
CA ALA A 19 -3.10 3.62 -11.52
C ALA A 19 -1.98 3.80 -12.55
N LYS A 20 -1.54 5.04 -12.69
CA LYS A 20 -0.34 5.42 -13.44
C LYS A 20 0.88 5.35 -12.53
N LEU A 21 1.98 4.76 -13.02
CA LEU A 21 3.28 4.82 -12.35
C LEU A 21 3.90 6.21 -12.52
N LEU A 22 4.44 6.77 -11.44
CA LEU A 22 5.05 8.10 -11.40
C LEU A 22 6.55 8.02 -11.76
N ASP A 23 6.86 7.51 -12.95
CA ASP A 23 8.22 7.24 -13.42
C ASP A 23 9.14 8.47 -13.44
N ASP A 24 8.58 9.68 -13.51
CA ASP A 24 9.31 10.95 -13.47
C ASP A 24 9.65 11.41 -12.05
N ARG A 25 8.98 10.86 -11.02
CA ARG A 25 9.12 11.26 -9.61
C ARG A 25 9.71 10.19 -8.72
N ALA A 26 9.32 8.94 -8.98
CA ALA A 26 9.74 7.77 -8.21
C ALA A 26 10.28 6.64 -9.12
N PRO A 27 11.26 6.89 -10.01
CA PRO A 27 11.74 5.90 -10.98
C PRO A 27 12.30 4.62 -10.33
N ILE A 28 12.98 4.71 -9.20
CA ILE A 28 13.58 3.54 -8.54
C ILE A 28 12.46 2.65 -7.98
N THR A 29 11.52 3.24 -7.24
CA THR A 29 10.39 2.51 -6.67
C THR A 29 9.47 1.96 -7.75
N CYS A 30 9.19 2.74 -8.80
CA CYS A 30 8.37 2.28 -9.92
C CYS A 30 8.97 1.07 -10.62
N ASN A 31 10.30 1.03 -10.83
CA ASN A 31 10.97 -0.14 -11.41
C ASN A 31 10.93 -1.35 -10.48
N ALA A 32 11.22 -1.16 -9.19
CA ALA A 32 11.17 -2.21 -8.19
C ALA A 32 9.79 -2.87 -8.12
N VAL A 33 8.72 -2.08 -8.12
CA VAL A 33 7.35 -2.59 -8.15
C VAL A 33 7.07 -3.26 -9.49
N TRP A 34 7.29 -2.56 -10.61
CA TRP A 34 6.94 -3.05 -11.95
C TRP A 34 7.55 -4.41 -12.29
N ASP A 35 8.82 -4.61 -11.94
CA ASP A 35 9.57 -5.82 -12.24
C ASP A 35 9.12 -7.01 -11.37
N ALA A 36 8.55 -6.73 -10.18
CA ALA A 36 8.06 -7.74 -9.26
C ALA A 36 6.57 -8.09 -9.43
N LEU A 37 5.81 -7.34 -10.25
CA LEU A 37 4.40 -7.64 -10.52
C LEU A 37 4.24 -9.04 -11.16
N PRO A 38 3.20 -9.81 -10.78
CA PRO A 38 2.10 -9.44 -9.88
C PRO A 38 2.46 -9.51 -8.39
N LEU A 39 1.92 -8.58 -7.63
CA LEU A 39 2.09 -8.50 -6.17
C LEU A 39 0.72 -8.53 -5.50
N GLY A 40 0.64 -9.07 -4.28
CA GLY A 40 -0.61 -9.07 -3.52
C GLY A 40 -0.56 -9.87 -2.23
N GLY A 41 -1.51 -9.61 -1.36
CA GLY A 41 -1.61 -10.24 -0.05
C GLY A 41 -2.95 -9.99 0.62
N ASP A 42 -3.09 -10.51 1.84
CA ASP A 42 -4.25 -10.22 2.68
C ASP A 42 -4.33 -8.70 2.89
N VAL A 43 -5.50 -8.11 2.66
CA VAL A 43 -5.69 -6.65 2.79
C VAL A 43 -5.98 -6.27 4.23
N TYR A 44 -5.50 -5.10 4.62
CA TYR A 44 -5.79 -4.47 5.91
C TYR A 44 -6.36 -3.08 5.68
N HIS A 45 -7.17 -2.61 6.64
CA HIS A 45 -7.52 -1.20 6.73
C HIS A 45 -6.68 -0.56 7.83
N ALA A 46 -6.12 0.60 7.54
CA ALA A 46 -5.25 1.29 8.49
C ALA A 46 -6.01 1.73 9.75
N LYS A 47 -5.28 1.71 10.87
CA LYS A 47 -5.76 2.20 12.17
C LYS A 47 -5.43 3.67 12.41
N TYR A 48 -4.29 4.16 11.91
CA TYR A 48 -3.79 5.52 12.18
C TYR A 48 -3.79 6.44 10.97
N ALA A 49 -3.46 5.95 9.76
CA ALA A 49 -3.33 6.79 8.57
C ALA A 49 -4.69 7.16 7.92
N ARG A 50 -5.80 6.82 8.58
CA ARG A 50 -7.17 7.14 8.19
C ARG A 50 -7.64 6.37 6.95
N ASN A 51 -7.70 6.98 5.76
CA ASN A 51 -8.37 6.42 4.60
C ASN A 51 -7.40 5.59 3.74
N GLU A 52 -6.90 4.51 4.33
CA GLU A 52 -5.85 3.68 3.75
C GLU A 52 -6.23 2.19 3.83
N ILE A 53 -6.03 1.50 2.72
CA ILE A 53 -5.91 0.04 2.70
C ILE A 53 -4.51 -0.36 2.24
N TYR A 54 -4.02 -1.50 2.69
CA TYR A 54 -2.66 -1.93 2.36
C TYR A 54 -2.50 -3.45 2.41
N ALA A 55 -1.40 -3.93 1.82
CA ALA A 55 -0.95 -5.30 1.90
C ALA A 55 0.52 -5.35 2.35
N LEU A 56 0.82 -6.29 3.26
CA LEU A 56 2.18 -6.54 3.76
C LEU A 56 2.82 -7.69 2.99
N LEU A 57 3.92 -7.41 2.31
CA LEU A 57 4.62 -8.30 1.39
C LEU A 57 6.03 -8.65 1.88
N ALA A 58 6.59 -9.71 1.31
CA ALA A 58 8.03 -9.95 1.45
C ALA A 58 8.78 -8.91 0.60
N PRO A 59 10.03 -8.56 0.95
CA PRO A 59 10.85 -7.74 0.07
C PRO A 59 11.01 -8.43 -1.27
N PHE A 60 10.89 -7.66 -2.35
CA PHE A 60 10.90 -8.15 -3.72
C PHE A 60 11.92 -7.42 -4.61
N ALA A 61 12.49 -6.32 -4.13
CA ALA A 61 13.58 -5.63 -4.79
C ALA A 61 14.93 -6.23 -4.35
N PRO A 62 15.97 -6.24 -5.20
CA PRO A 62 17.32 -6.62 -4.80
C PRO A 62 17.86 -5.75 -3.64
N GLU A 63 17.46 -4.48 -3.63
CA GLU A 63 17.71 -3.50 -2.58
C GLU A 63 16.45 -2.64 -2.44
N GLU A 64 16.08 -2.29 -1.21
CA GLU A 64 14.91 -1.47 -0.93
C GLU A 64 15.10 -0.05 -1.49
N PRO A 65 14.09 0.53 -2.16
CA PRO A 65 14.20 1.89 -2.69
C PRO A 65 14.53 2.91 -1.58
N PRO A 66 15.33 3.96 -1.86
CA PRO A 66 15.47 5.07 -0.94
C PRO A 66 14.13 5.80 -0.79
N LEU A 67 14.01 6.67 0.21
CA LEU A 67 12.81 7.51 0.42
C LEU A 67 12.62 8.52 -0.73
N GLU A 68 12.10 8.03 -1.84
CA GLU A 68 11.81 8.75 -3.08
C GLU A 68 10.41 9.38 -3.00
N ASN A 69 10.22 10.56 -3.61
CA ASN A 69 8.92 11.25 -3.65
C ASN A 69 8.05 11.15 -2.36
N PRO A 70 8.59 11.54 -1.18
CA PRO A 70 7.94 11.24 0.09
C PRO A 70 6.70 12.09 0.36
N THR A 71 5.75 11.50 1.08
CA THR A 71 4.65 12.23 1.71
C THR A 71 4.44 11.77 3.15
N ILE A 72 3.97 12.69 3.99
CA ILE A 72 3.34 12.39 5.29
C ILE A 72 1.85 12.78 5.31
N THR A 73 1.35 13.31 4.19
CA THR A 73 -0.01 13.81 3.98
C THR A 73 -0.55 13.25 2.65
N PRO A 74 -0.68 11.92 2.52
CA PRO A 74 -1.12 11.31 1.27
C PRO A 74 -2.54 11.75 0.91
N ILE A 75 -2.80 11.86 -0.39
CA ILE A 75 -4.04 12.37 -0.99
C ILE A 75 -4.84 11.24 -1.66
N PRO A 76 -6.12 11.48 -2.03
CA PRO A 76 -6.92 10.47 -2.73
C PRO A 76 -6.24 10.02 -4.03
N GLY A 77 -6.09 8.70 -4.18
CA GLY A 77 -5.48 8.06 -5.33
C GLY A 77 -3.99 7.74 -5.17
N ASP A 78 -3.33 8.17 -4.09
CA ASP A 78 -1.91 7.87 -3.88
C ASP A 78 -1.70 6.36 -3.65
N LEU A 79 -0.75 5.79 -4.38
CA LEU A 79 -0.12 4.51 -4.05
C LEU A 79 1.19 4.77 -3.33
N CYS A 80 1.30 4.29 -2.10
CA CYS A 80 2.48 4.45 -1.26
C CYS A 80 3.25 3.13 -1.09
N TYR A 81 4.55 3.25 -0.91
CA TYR A 81 5.48 2.17 -0.57
C TYR A 81 6.17 2.51 0.74
N PHE A 82 6.25 1.54 1.66
CA PHE A 82 7.03 1.63 2.89
C PHE A 82 7.87 0.38 3.10
N THR A 83 9.03 0.58 3.72
CA THR A 83 9.88 -0.50 4.22
C THR A 83 9.85 -0.47 5.74
N PHE A 84 9.46 -1.58 6.36
CA PHE A 84 9.45 -1.77 7.80
C PHE A 84 10.32 -2.95 8.21
N THR A 85 10.80 -2.93 9.46
CA THR A 85 11.39 -4.11 10.11
C THR A 85 10.32 -4.92 10.84
N ASP A 86 10.62 -6.20 11.14
CA ASP A 86 9.77 -7.05 12.00
C ASP A 86 9.43 -6.35 13.32
N THR A 87 10.41 -5.68 13.91
CA THR A 87 10.28 -5.04 15.23
C THR A 87 9.34 -3.84 15.21
N GLN A 88 9.21 -3.14 14.07
CA GLN A 88 8.28 -2.03 13.93
C GLN A 88 6.83 -2.54 13.84
N LEU A 89 6.58 -3.66 13.14
CA LEU A 89 5.23 -4.21 12.96
C LEU A 89 4.81 -5.21 14.04
N GLY A 90 5.77 -5.83 14.74
CA GLY A 90 5.55 -6.85 15.77
C GLY A 90 5.15 -6.31 17.14
N THR A 91 4.83 -5.02 17.25
CA THR A 91 4.42 -4.42 18.52
C THR A 91 2.95 -4.74 18.86
N LYS A 92 2.60 -4.62 20.15
CA LYS A 92 1.21 -4.77 20.60
C LYS A 92 0.29 -3.65 20.07
N SER A 93 0.82 -2.49 19.71
CA SER A 93 0.03 -1.36 19.16
C SER A 93 -0.49 -1.67 17.77
N TYR A 94 0.30 -2.34 16.91
CA TYR A 94 -0.18 -2.87 15.64
C TYR A 94 -1.19 -4.00 15.84
N GLY A 95 -0.88 -4.95 16.74
CA GLY A 95 -1.82 -5.98 17.18
C GLY A 95 -2.21 -6.98 16.09
N TYR A 96 -1.29 -7.28 15.17
CA TYR A 96 -1.44 -8.40 14.23
C TYR A 96 -1.47 -9.74 14.98
N GLU A 97 -2.17 -10.72 14.43
CA GLU A 97 -2.23 -12.06 15.00
C GLU A 97 -0.84 -12.70 15.08
N THR A 98 -0.62 -13.57 16.07
CA THR A 98 0.65 -14.31 16.27
C THR A 98 1.03 -15.24 15.12
N GLN A 99 0.17 -15.41 14.11
CA GLN A 99 0.42 -16.19 12.90
C GLN A 99 0.42 -15.32 11.63
N ALA A 100 0.46 -13.99 11.75
CA ALA A 100 0.48 -13.12 10.60
C ALA A 100 1.72 -13.43 9.73
N LYS A 101 1.51 -13.60 8.42
CA LYS A 101 2.52 -14.09 7.46
C LYS A 101 3.81 -13.26 7.40
N HIS A 102 3.80 -12.04 7.92
CA HIS A 102 4.94 -11.14 7.96
C HIS A 102 5.85 -11.33 9.19
N GLN A 103 5.39 -12.01 10.24
CA GLN A 103 6.19 -12.18 11.47
C GLN A 103 7.47 -12.98 11.23
N GLY A 104 8.57 -12.54 11.85
CA GLY A 104 9.88 -13.19 11.76
C GLY A 104 10.67 -12.80 10.50
N ARG A 105 10.20 -11.83 9.71
CA ARG A 105 10.91 -11.33 8.53
C ARG A 105 11.72 -10.08 8.87
N ALA A 106 13.00 -10.08 8.55
CA ALA A 106 13.87 -8.91 8.79
C ALA A 106 13.33 -7.62 8.16
N THR A 107 12.72 -7.75 6.97
CA THR A 107 12.12 -6.66 6.21
C THR A 107 10.72 -7.03 5.75
N VAL A 108 9.81 -6.07 5.79
CA VAL A 108 8.43 -6.17 5.30
C VAL A 108 8.16 -4.94 4.45
N VAL A 109 7.58 -5.17 3.27
CA VAL A 109 7.14 -4.08 2.37
C VAL A 109 5.65 -3.86 2.57
N ASP A 110 5.24 -2.62 2.76
CA ASP A 110 3.85 -2.20 2.80
C ASP A 110 3.53 -1.48 1.48
N LEU A 111 2.58 -2.02 0.71
CA LEU A 111 1.99 -1.34 -0.43
C LEU A 111 0.58 -0.88 -0.08
N ALA A 112 0.42 0.45 -0.05
CA ALA A 112 -0.80 1.10 0.40
C ALA A 112 -1.50 1.88 -0.71
N LEU A 113 -2.83 1.96 -0.63
CA LEU A 113 -3.68 2.84 -1.42
C LEU A 113 -4.44 3.77 -0.48
N PHE A 114 -4.33 5.08 -0.74
CA PHE A 114 -5.13 6.11 -0.08
C PHE A 114 -6.35 6.46 -0.91
N TYR A 115 -7.54 6.21 -0.37
CA TYR A 115 -8.79 6.33 -1.14
C TYR A 115 -9.57 7.62 -0.86
N GLU A 116 -9.20 8.40 0.16
CA GLU A 116 -9.85 9.66 0.53
C GLU A 116 -8.85 10.60 1.25
N ARG A 117 -9.22 11.85 1.53
CA ARG A 117 -8.36 12.95 2.00
C ARG A 117 -8.18 13.06 3.52
N ASN A 118 -7.37 14.05 3.92
CA ASN A 118 -7.13 14.46 5.32
C ASN A 118 -6.48 13.35 6.15
N ASN A 119 -5.53 12.65 5.53
CA ASN A 119 -4.72 11.61 6.13
C ASN A 119 -3.46 12.21 6.75
N LEU A 120 -2.96 11.56 7.80
CA LEU A 120 -1.65 11.85 8.39
C LEU A 120 -0.92 10.55 8.62
N LEU A 121 0.26 10.41 8.02
CA LEU A 121 1.15 9.28 8.28
C LEU A 121 1.93 9.54 9.56
N ILE A 122 1.24 9.42 10.69
CA ILE A 122 1.78 9.60 12.03
C ILE A 122 1.24 8.54 12.98
N ASN A 123 2.09 7.95 13.79
CA ASN A 123 1.68 7.00 14.83
C ASN A 123 2.37 7.27 16.17
N GLY A 124 1.87 6.62 17.23
CA GLY A 124 2.42 6.74 18.58
C GLY A 124 3.72 5.96 18.83
N ASP A 125 4.17 5.16 17.85
CA ASP A 125 5.34 4.30 17.99
C ASP A 125 6.62 5.02 17.55
N ALA A 126 6.55 5.76 16.43
CA ALA A 126 7.72 6.40 15.80
C ALA A 126 7.51 7.87 15.43
N GLY A 127 6.30 8.42 15.58
CA GLY A 127 5.95 9.75 15.07
C GLY A 127 5.64 9.69 13.58
N TRP A 128 6.27 10.55 12.77
CA TRP A 128 6.03 10.60 11.33
C TRP A 128 6.56 9.35 10.62
N VAL A 129 5.77 8.79 9.70
CA VAL A 129 6.09 7.60 8.91
C VAL A 129 6.01 7.94 7.41
N PRO A 130 7.03 8.59 6.84
CA PRO A 130 6.97 9.00 5.43
C PRO A 130 6.85 7.80 4.48
N GLY A 131 5.92 7.89 3.53
CA GLY A 131 5.74 6.90 2.46
C GLY A 131 6.21 7.43 1.11
N ILE A 132 6.68 6.54 0.25
CA ILE A 132 7.08 6.87 -1.13
C ILE A 132 5.85 6.84 -2.02
N VAL A 133 5.44 7.98 -2.58
CA VAL A 133 4.33 7.99 -3.56
C VAL A 133 4.89 7.57 -4.92
N TRP A 134 4.50 6.38 -5.39
CA TRP A 134 5.02 5.80 -6.63
C TRP A 134 3.97 5.64 -7.72
N GLY A 135 2.69 5.75 -7.38
CA GLY A 135 1.59 5.66 -8.34
C GLY A 135 0.44 6.57 -7.96
N SER A 136 -0.40 6.87 -8.95
CA SER A 136 -1.63 7.65 -8.76
C SER A 136 -2.78 7.00 -9.53
N VAL A 137 -3.89 6.74 -8.85
CA VAL A 137 -5.12 6.21 -9.46
C VAL A 137 -5.67 7.23 -10.45
N VAL A 138 -5.84 6.81 -11.70
CA VAL A 138 -6.33 7.63 -12.82
C VAL A 138 -7.73 7.24 -13.29
N ASP A 139 -8.20 6.02 -12.96
CA ASP A 139 -9.55 5.56 -13.23
C ASP A 139 -10.07 4.71 -12.07
N GLY A 140 -11.32 4.92 -11.65
CA GLY A 140 -12.00 4.05 -10.69
C GLY A 140 -11.72 4.30 -9.22
N LEU A 141 -11.26 5.48 -8.84
CA LEU A 141 -11.03 5.81 -7.45
C LEU A 141 -12.33 5.82 -6.63
N ASP A 142 -13.44 6.26 -7.22
CA ASP A 142 -14.77 6.31 -6.60
C ASP A 142 -15.27 4.91 -6.20
N ARG A 143 -15.30 3.96 -7.14
CA ARG A 143 -15.70 2.58 -6.87
C ARG A 143 -14.76 1.87 -5.90
N MET A 144 -13.46 2.17 -5.97
CA MET A 144 -12.48 1.63 -5.03
C MET A 144 -12.68 2.22 -3.62
N ALA A 145 -12.97 3.51 -3.50
CA ALA A 145 -13.28 4.16 -2.22
C ALA A 145 -14.53 3.55 -1.57
N ASP A 146 -15.60 3.32 -2.33
CA ASP A 146 -16.80 2.64 -1.83
C ASP A 146 -16.47 1.23 -1.31
N ALA A 147 -15.64 0.48 -2.03
CA ALA A 147 -15.18 -0.85 -1.61
C ALA A 147 -14.30 -0.81 -0.36
N CYS A 148 -13.45 0.22 -0.23
CA CYS A 148 -12.62 0.44 0.97
C CYS A 148 -13.47 0.80 2.19
N GLN A 149 -14.52 1.61 2.01
CA GLN A 149 -15.49 1.93 3.08
C GLN A 149 -16.26 0.70 3.52
N ASP A 150 -16.70 -0.15 2.59
CA ASP A 150 -17.29 -1.44 2.93
C ASP A 150 -16.29 -2.33 3.67
N LEU A 151 -15.04 -2.41 3.22
CA LEU A 151 -13.98 -3.17 3.89
C LEU A 151 -13.73 -2.70 5.33
N TRP A 152 -13.71 -1.38 5.57
CA TRP A 152 -13.62 -0.83 6.92
C TRP A 152 -14.79 -1.28 7.80
N ARG A 153 -16.02 -1.26 7.27
CA ARG A 153 -17.23 -1.53 8.04
C ARG A 153 -17.53 -3.02 8.23
N ALA A 154 -17.35 -3.81 7.18
CA ALA A 154 -17.70 -5.23 7.12
C ALA A 154 -16.51 -6.16 7.38
N GLY A 155 -15.29 -5.63 7.30
CA GLY A 155 -14.04 -6.36 7.55
C GLY A 155 -13.34 -6.87 6.29
N ALA A 156 -12.09 -7.29 6.51
CA ALA A 156 -11.13 -7.68 5.47
C ALA A 156 -10.87 -9.20 5.38
N LEU A 157 -11.53 -10.02 6.21
CA LEU A 157 -11.25 -11.45 6.24
C LEU A 157 -11.54 -12.15 4.91
N GLY A 158 -10.52 -12.83 4.38
CA GLY A 158 -10.54 -13.52 3.10
C GLY A 158 -10.56 -12.60 1.88
N GLU A 159 -10.32 -11.30 2.07
CA GLU A 159 -10.11 -10.33 0.99
C GLU A 159 -8.62 -10.17 0.69
N THR A 160 -8.28 -9.89 -0.56
CA THR A 160 -6.89 -9.67 -0.99
C THR A 160 -6.77 -8.39 -1.81
N LEU A 161 -5.74 -7.61 -1.52
CA LEU A 161 -5.33 -6.47 -2.34
C LEU A 161 -4.24 -6.94 -3.31
N ASN A 162 -4.46 -6.76 -4.61
CA ASN A 162 -3.53 -7.19 -5.66
C ASN A 162 -3.16 -6.05 -6.60
N PHE A 163 -1.96 -6.14 -7.17
CA PHE A 163 -1.36 -5.20 -8.11
C PHE A 163 -0.89 -6.00 -9.33
N ARG A 164 -1.33 -5.60 -10.54
CA ARG A 164 -1.01 -6.30 -11.81
C ARG A 164 -0.72 -5.28 -12.91
N ARG A 165 0.13 -5.64 -13.88
CA ARG A 165 0.33 -4.79 -15.07
C ARG A 165 -0.99 -4.69 -15.84
N ALA A 166 -1.37 -3.47 -16.23
CA ALA A 166 -2.56 -3.21 -17.05
C ALA A 166 -2.28 -3.40 -18.54
#